data_AF-A0A932M216-F1
#
_entry.id   AF-A0A932M216-F1
#
_cell.length_a   1.000
_cell.length_b   1.000
_cell.length_c   1.000
_cell.angle_alpha   90.00
_cell.angle_beta   90.00
_cell.angle_gamma   90.00
#
_symmetry.space_group_name_H-M   'P 1'
#
loop_
_entity.id
_entity.type
_entity.pdbx_description
1 polymer ?
#
loop_
_entity_poly.entity_id
_entity_poly.type
_entity_poly.pdbx_seq_one_letter_code
_entity_poly.pdbx_strand_id
1 'polypeptide(L)'
;MSQVENFCYESEPHILDIREARHIEAPHIARRSLLTPEAIAAKEGIEVGELEKYIQGQVGEWAHWMEEKYFTPANEKYAALVEEIYALFRYTKDNKEVPQELEWTRALLDPETFCARFCPTASKNARGGMFAGNVRTFTERIVHPQRVIEIFPSEVLWGGEHRQAEGYRKEIHEANGNWVLLPDVSNYAASEEFAFAEESVIREIIALLESGYREPDYSHASGSAAFPAIGRHGAILSAEEAVKRGEIPKTGEFSHYMDYNGEGLNSVYADRGGPRYGYHVINWFDEYFVTFGINKERQEVFMESTDVRYGYGDEPKTMNRDLGSEGMLIGHAVPLSAVDIVYCWKKYESQTTDWVKEFCPHARVVSLEAAETLRGYDSVMNVAALQEGVSPSEAWGKLLK
;
A
#
# COMPACT_ATOMS: atom_id res chain seq x y z
N MET A 1 -46.54 -6.21 23.22
CA MET A 1 -45.31 -5.57 22.73
C MET A 1 -44.42 -5.28 23.95
N SER A 2 -43.95 -6.27 24.72
CA SER A 2 -42.94 -7.30 24.42
C SER A 2 -41.64 -6.75 23.81
N GLN A 3 -40.66 -6.60 24.71
CA GLN A 3 -39.23 -6.87 24.53
C GLN A 3 -38.50 -6.10 23.41
N VAL A 4 -38.08 -4.88 23.74
CA VAL A 4 -36.71 -4.46 23.41
C VAL A 4 -35.89 -4.89 24.62
N GLU A 5 -35.21 -6.01 24.49
CA GLU A 5 -34.27 -6.48 25.50
C GLU A 5 -33.16 -5.44 25.64
N ASN A 6 -33.05 -4.91 26.86
CA ASN A 6 -31.85 -4.27 27.35
C ASN A 6 -30.69 -5.26 27.19
N PHE A 7 -29.81 -5.03 26.22
CA PHE A 7 -28.42 -5.42 26.39
C PHE A 7 -27.85 -4.47 27.44
N CYS A 8 -27.90 -4.91 28.71
CA CYS A 8 -27.08 -4.35 29.76
C CYS A 8 -25.61 -4.51 29.35
N TYR A 9 -24.93 -3.40 29.05
CA TYR A 9 -23.49 -3.32 29.18
C TYR A 9 -23.17 -3.44 30.68
N GLU A 10 -23.07 -4.67 31.17
CA GLU A 10 -22.50 -4.95 32.50
C GLU A 10 -21.00 -4.64 32.42
N SER A 11 -20.62 -3.49 32.97
CA SER A 11 -19.28 -2.85 32.96
C SER A 11 -18.69 -2.56 31.58
N GLU A 12 -18.63 -1.27 31.25
CA GLU A 12 -17.95 -0.74 30.06
C GLU A 12 -16.43 -1.02 30.18
N PRO A 13 -15.78 -1.65 29.17
CA PRO A 13 -14.43 -2.20 29.32
C PRO A 13 -13.35 -1.12 29.48
N HIS A 14 -12.44 -1.27 30.46
CA HIS A 14 -11.21 -0.49 30.64
C HIS A 14 -10.14 -0.80 29.57
N ILE A 15 -9.07 -0.01 29.42
CA ILE A 15 -8.00 -0.29 28.41
C ILE A 15 -7.37 -1.67 28.63
N LEU A 16 -7.26 -2.11 29.88
CA LEU A 16 -6.80 -3.45 30.25
C LEU A 16 -7.82 -4.54 29.87
N ASP A 17 -9.12 -4.26 30.00
CA ASP A 17 -10.19 -5.19 29.62
C ASP A 17 -10.22 -5.41 28.10
N ILE A 18 -9.81 -4.44 27.29
CA ILE A 18 -9.72 -4.60 25.83
C ILE A 18 -8.67 -5.65 25.43
N ARG A 19 -7.58 -5.79 26.21
CA ARG A 19 -6.58 -6.85 26.04
C ARG A 19 -7.03 -8.19 26.63
N GLU A 20 -7.69 -8.15 27.80
CA GLU A 20 -8.08 -9.36 28.56
C GLU A 20 -9.41 -9.99 28.09
N ALA A 21 -10.29 -9.24 27.42
CA ALA A 21 -11.60 -9.73 26.93
C ALA A 21 -11.49 -10.75 25.79
N ARG A 22 -10.31 -10.89 25.16
CA ARG A 22 -10.10 -11.91 24.14
C ARG A 22 -9.85 -13.25 24.83
N HIS A 23 -10.91 -14.02 25.02
CA HIS A 23 -10.85 -15.43 25.47
C HIS A 23 -10.16 -16.38 24.47
N ILE A 24 -9.49 -15.84 23.44
CA ILE A 24 -8.81 -16.54 22.36
C ILE A 24 -7.38 -15.98 22.28
N GLU A 25 -6.40 -16.88 22.22
CA GLU A 25 -4.99 -16.52 22.07
C GLU A 25 -4.76 -15.78 20.74
N ALA A 26 -4.11 -14.62 20.80
CA ALA A 26 -3.81 -13.83 19.63
C ALA A 26 -2.82 -14.57 18.70
N PRO A 27 -2.98 -14.47 17.37
CA PRO A 27 -2.12 -15.16 16.43
C PRO A 27 -0.67 -14.67 16.51
N HIS A 28 0.27 -15.56 16.21
CA HIS A 28 1.68 -15.19 16.08
C HIS A 28 2.00 -14.72 14.67
N ILE A 29 2.70 -13.59 14.56
CA ILE A 29 3.29 -13.11 13.31
C ILE A 29 4.69 -13.72 13.20
N ALA A 30 4.91 -14.51 12.15
CA ALA A 30 6.12 -15.28 11.97
C ALA A 30 6.81 -14.98 10.64
N ARG A 31 8.12 -15.21 10.62
CA ARG A 31 8.93 -14.97 9.43
C ARG A 31 8.75 -16.09 8.41
N ARG A 32 8.29 -15.72 7.21
CA ARG A 32 8.31 -16.56 6.01
C ARG A 32 9.70 -16.51 5.40
N SER A 33 10.37 -17.65 5.32
CA SER A 33 11.71 -17.73 4.72
C SER A 33 11.63 -17.65 3.21
N LEU A 34 12.56 -16.94 2.57
CA LEU A 34 12.67 -16.96 1.11
C LEU A 34 13.30 -18.27 0.66
N LEU A 35 12.77 -18.86 -0.40
CA LEU A 35 13.39 -20.00 -1.06
C LEU A 35 14.68 -19.56 -1.75
N THR A 36 15.72 -20.40 -1.71
CA THR A 36 16.90 -20.21 -2.54
C THR A 36 16.64 -20.74 -3.96
N PRO A 37 17.42 -20.35 -4.99
CA PRO A 37 17.30 -20.93 -6.33
C PRO A 37 17.34 -22.46 -6.33
N GLU A 38 18.22 -23.07 -5.51
CA GLU A 38 18.34 -24.52 -5.37
C GLU A 38 17.08 -25.13 -4.75
N ALA A 39 16.47 -24.47 -3.77
CA ALA A 39 15.25 -24.94 -3.15
C ALA A 39 14.05 -24.88 -4.11
N ILE A 40 13.98 -23.84 -4.95
CA ILE A 40 12.96 -23.75 -6.02
C ILE A 40 13.18 -24.89 -7.03
N ALA A 41 14.41 -25.08 -7.51
CA ALA A 41 14.72 -26.12 -8.48
C ALA A 41 14.40 -27.53 -7.94
N ALA A 42 14.80 -27.81 -6.70
CA ALA A 42 14.52 -29.08 -6.03
C ALA A 42 13.03 -29.33 -5.81
N LYS A 43 12.26 -28.29 -5.45
CA LYS A 43 10.80 -28.38 -5.29
C LYS A 43 10.12 -28.80 -6.59
N GLU A 44 10.58 -28.25 -7.72
CA GLU A 44 10.01 -28.49 -9.05
C GLU A 44 10.64 -29.72 -9.75
N GLY A 45 11.62 -30.38 -9.12
CA GLY A 45 12.27 -31.58 -9.65
C GLY A 45 13.16 -31.32 -10.87
N ILE A 46 13.76 -30.14 -10.94
CA ILE A 46 14.62 -29.68 -12.05
C ILE A 46 15.99 -29.25 -11.55
N GLU A 47 16.94 -29.08 -12.47
CA GLU A 47 18.25 -28.49 -12.17
C GLU A 47 18.17 -26.96 -12.11
N VAL A 48 19.06 -26.31 -11.35
CA VAL A 48 19.10 -24.83 -11.21
C VAL A 48 19.21 -24.13 -12.57
N GLY A 49 20.01 -24.68 -13.49
CA GLY A 49 20.16 -24.16 -14.85
C GLY A 49 18.89 -24.23 -15.72
N GLU A 50 17.87 -24.97 -15.30
CA GLU A 50 16.58 -25.07 -16.00
C GLU A 50 15.51 -24.12 -15.45
N LEU A 51 15.79 -23.41 -14.35
CA LEU A 51 14.84 -22.49 -13.71
C LEU A 51 14.31 -21.41 -14.66
N GLU A 52 15.16 -20.85 -15.53
CA GLU A 52 14.72 -19.83 -16.48
C GLU A 52 13.59 -20.35 -17.37
N LYS A 53 13.80 -21.54 -17.95
CA LYS A 53 12.83 -22.18 -18.85
C LYS A 53 11.54 -22.55 -18.10
N TYR A 54 11.67 -23.00 -16.86
CA TYR A 54 10.52 -23.26 -15.99
C TYR A 54 9.70 -21.99 -15.76
N ILE A 55 10.33 -20.91 -15.26
CA ILE A 55 9.66 -19.63 -15.00
C ILE A 55 9.05 -19.08 -16.29
N GLN A 56 9.75 -19.17 -17.41
CA GLN A 56 9.21 -18.73 -18.71
C GLN A 56 7.96 -19.51 -19.12
N GLY A 57 7.93 -20.83 -18.90
CA GLY A 57 6.73 -21.65 -19.14
C GLY A 57 5.56 -21.23 -18.26
N GLN A 58 5.79 -21.08 -16.95
CA GLN A 58 4.76 -20.72 -15.98
C GLN A 58 4.21 -19.29 -16.19
N VAL A 59 5.09 -18.32 -16.46
CA VAL A 59 4.69 -16.95 -16.80
C VAL A 59 3.94 -16.90 -18.13
N GLY A 60 4.31 -17.74 -19.10
CA GLY A 60 3.57 -17.87 -20.36
C GLY A 60 2.14 -18.36 -20.16
N GLU A 61 1.94 -19.39 -19.32
CA GLU A 61 0.59 -19.84 -18.93
C GLU A 61 -0.20 -18.76 -18.20
N TRP A 62 0.47 -18.06 -17.28
CA TRP A 62 -0.15 -16.98 -16.52
C TRP A 62 -0.62 -15.84 -17.41
N ALA A 63 0.24 -15.38 -18.32
CA ALA A 63 -0.11 -14.36 -19.29
C ALA A 63 -1.27 -14.81 -20.18
N HIS A 64 -1.24 -16.04 -20.71
CA HIS A 64 -2.31 -16.58 -21.53
C HIS A 64 -3.66 -16.61 -20.79
N TRP A 65 -3.66 -17.05 -19.52
CA TRP A 65 -4.86 -17.06 -18.69
C TRP A 65 -5.43 -15.66 -18.47
N MET A 66 -4.57 -14.65 -18.28
CA MET A 66 -4.98 -13.26 -18.13
C MET A 66 -5.55 -12.65 -19.43
N GLU A 67 -5.18 -13.16 -20.60
CA GLU A 67 -5.83 -12.77 -21.87
C GLU A 67 -7.28 -13.27 -21.95
N GLU A 68 -7.55 -14.47 -21.41
CA GLU A 68 -8.88 -15.09 -21.46
C GLU A 68 -9.85 -14.53 -20.39
N LYS A 69 -9.30 -14.00 -19.30
CA LYS A 69 -10.05 -13.52 -18.15
C LYS A 69 -9.87 -12.01 -18.00
N TYR A 70 -10.88 -11.26 -18.43
CA TYR A 70 -10.96 -9.82 -18.11
C TYR A 70 -10.90 -9.63 -16.60
N PHE A 71 -9.89 -8.90 -16.14
CA PHE A 71 -9.72 -8.35 -14.79
C PHE A 71 -10.13 -9.29 -13.65
N THR A 72 -9.20 -10.12 -13.19
CA THR A 72 -9.48 -11.10 -12.13
C THR A 72 -8.75 -10.72 -10.83
N PRO A 73 -9.39 -10.96 -9.66
CA PRO A 73 -8.70 -10.98 -8.37
C PRO A 73 -7.47 -11.89 -8.41
N ALA A 74 -6.55 -11.72 -7.46
CA ALA A 74 -5.40 -12.59 -7.34
C ALA A 74 -5.81 -14.08 -7.41
N ASN A 75 -5.19 -14.80 -8.34
CA ASN A 75 -5.49 -16.21 -8.55
C ASN A 75 -4.52 -17.07 -7.75
N GLU A 76 -5.06 -17.92 -6.88
CA GLU A 76 -4.28 -18.86 -6.05
C GLU A 76 -3.36 -19.77 -6.87
N LYS A 77 -3.73 -20.12 -8.12
CA LYS A 77 -2.90 -20.92 -9.03
C LYS A 77 -1.49 -20.31 -9.19
N TYR A 78 -1.39 -18.99 -9.25
CA TYR A 78 -0.13 -18.29 -9.50
C TYR A 78 0.53 -17.76 -8.23
N ALA A 79 -0.01 -18.12 -7.05
CA ALA A 79 0.50 -17.63 -5.78
C ALA A 79 1.95 -18.09 -5.52
N ALA A 80 2.21 -19.39 -5.73
CA ALA A 80 3.54 -19.98 -5.58
C ALA A 80 4.54 -19.41 -6.62
N LEU A 81 4.10 -19.25 -7.87
CA LEU A 81 4.94 -18.69 -8.94
C LEU A 81 5.41 -17.27 -8.60
N VAL A 82 4.52 -16.42 -8.11
CA VAL A 82 4.87 -15.03 -7.75
C VAL A 82 5.84 -15.00 -6.57
N GLU A 83 5.68 -15.90 -5.59
CA GLU A 83 6.63 -16.04 -4.48
C GLU A 83 8.01 -16.51 -4.95
N GLU A 84 8.07 -17.45 -5.89
CA GLU A 84 9.32 -17.91 -6.51
C GLU A 84 10.02 -16.79 -7.29
N ILE A 85 9.25 -16.04 -8.10
CA ILE A 85 9.77 -14.87 -8.82
C ILE A 85 10.30 -13.84 -7.82
N TYR A 86 9.59 -13.58 -6.73
CA TYR A 86 10.05 -12.66 -5.69
C TYR A 86 11.33 -13.15 -4.99
N ALA A 87 11.42 -14.44 -4.69
CA ALA A 87 12.60 -15.04 -4.08
C ALA A 87 13.84 -14.88 -4.99
N LEU A 88 13.68 -15.12 -6.29
CA LEU A 88 14.74 -14.91 -7.29
C LEU A 88 15.08 -13.43 -7.46
N PHE A 89 14.08 -12.54 -7.46
CA PHE A 89 14.28 -11.08 -7.44
C PHE A 89 15.13 -10.65 -6.25
N ARG A 90 14.78 -11.11 -5.03
CA ARG A 90 15.52 -10.79 -3.80
C ARG A 90 16.92 -11.37 -3.81
N TYR A 91 17.09 -12.62 -4.23
CA TYR A 91 18.41 -13.22 -4.40
C TYR A 91 19.31 -12.36 -5.30
N THR A 92 18.78 -11.91 -6.44
CA THR A 92 19.52 -11.07 -7.40
C THR A 92 19.85 -9.70 -6.83
N LYS A 93 18.90 -9.08 -6.12
CA LYS A 93 19.06 -7.74 -5.53
C LYS A 93 20.06 -7.73 -4.38
N ASP A 94 20.08 -8.80 -3.58
CA ASP A 94 20.89 -8.91 -2.37
C ASP A 94 22.32 -9.42 -2.66
N ASN A 95 22.60 -9.94 -3.86
CA ASN A 95 23.92 -10.45 -4.27
C ASN A 95 24.56 -9.62 -5.39
N LYS A 96 25.78 -9.11 -5.16
CA LYS A 96 26.53 -8.34 -6.18
C LYS A 96 27.00 -9.20 -7.35
N GLU A 97 27.40 -10.44 -7.05
CA GLU A 97 27.87 -11.42 -8.02
C GLU A 97 26.85 -12.54 -8.12
N VAL A 98 26.11 -12.56 -9.23
CA VAL A 98 25.12 -13.60 -9.53
C VAL A 98 25.82 -14.66 -10.39
N PRO A 99 25.72 -15.96 -10.07
CA PRO A 99 26.29 -17.03 -10.89
C PRO A 99 25.82 -16.96 -12.34
N GLN A 100 26.66 -17.39 -13.29
CA GLN A 100 26.37 -17.28 -14.72
C GLN A 100 25.05 -17.97 -15.12
N GLU A 101 24.74 -19.11 -14.51
CA GLU A 101 23.50 -19.86 -14.73
C GLU A 101 22.23 -19.14 -14.22
N LEU A 102 22.40 -18.12 -13.39
CA LEU A 102 21.33 -17.26 -12.87
C LEU A 102 21.39 -15.83 -13.41
N GLU A 103 22.28 -15.48 -14.34
CA GLU A 103 22.40 -14.11 -14.89
C GLU A 103 21.08 -13.58 -15.47
N TRP A 104 20.21 -14.46 -15.98
CA TRP A 104 18.88 -14.12 -16.46
C TRP A 104 17.99 -13.46 -15.40
N THR A 105 18.21 -13.75 -14.11
CA THR A 105 17.43 -13.21 -12.99
C THR A 105 17.59 -11.68 -12.85
N ARG A 106 18.62 -11.08 -13.47
CA ARG A 106 18.73 -9.62 -13.61
C ARG A 106 17.53 -9.00 -14.32
N ALA A 107 16.87 -9.74 -15.21
CA ALA A 107 15.63 -9.29 -15.85
C ALA A 107 14.45 -9.17 -14.86
N LEU A 108 14.53 -9.79 -13.68
CA LEU A 108 13.52 -9.67 -12.63
C LEU A 108 13.65 -8.37 -11.83
N LEU A 109 14.73 -7.60 -11.99
CA LEU A 109 14.95 -6.38 -11.20
C LEU A 109 14.08 -5.20 -11.65
N ASP A 110 13.46 -5.29 -12.82
CA ASP A 110 12.71 -4.22 -13.45
C ASP A 110 11.49 -4.81 -14.21
N PRO A 111 10.28 -4.26 -14.04
CA PRO A 111 9.06 -4.83 -14.62
C PRO A 111 9.05 -4.78 -16.16
N GLU A 112 9.67 -3.77 -16.78
CA GLU A 112 9.75 -3.68 -18.24
C GLU A 112 10.66 -4.79 -18.82
N THR A 113 11.82 -4.98 -18.19
CA THR A 113 12.78 -6.02 -18.56
C THR A 113 12.21 -7.42 -18.31
N PHE A 114 11.47 -7.60 -17.20
CA PHE A 114 10.73 -8.83 -16.92
C PHE A 114 9.73 -9.13 -18.03
N CYS A 115 8.90 -8.15 -18.39
CA CYS A 115 7.89 -8.33 -19.44
C CYS A 115 8.52 -8.64 -20.80
N ALA A 116 9.60 -7.94 -21.16
CA ALA A 116 10.30 -8.16 -22.42
C ALA A 116 10.89 -9.57 -22.52
N ARG A 117 11.32 -10.16 -21.39
CA ARG A 117 11.93 -11.49 -21.36
C ARG A 117 10.91 -12.62 -21.22
N PHE A 118 9.97 -12.51 -20.29
CA PHE A 118 9.11 -13.63 -19.88
C PHE A 118 7.71 -13.61 -20.48
N CYS A 119 7.18 -12.44 -20.86
CA CYS A 119 5.87 -12.33 -21.51
C CYS A 119 5.87 -11.32 -22.69
N PRO A 120 6.78 -11.46 -23.67
CA PRO A 120 6.97 -10.48 -24.74
C PRO A 120 5.74 -10.28 -25.62
N THR A 121 4.91 -11.32 -25.74
CA THR A 121 3.69 -11.32 -26.57
C THR A 121 2.41 -11.00 -25.80
N ALA A 122 2.47 -10.87 -24.48
CA ALA A 122 1.29 -10.55 -23.67
C ALA A 122 0.81 -9.12 -23.97
N SER A 123 -0.51 -8.95 -24.07
CA SER A 123 -1.16 -7.67 -24.21
C SER A 123 -0.91 -6.79 -22.98
N LYS A 124 -1.07 -5.47 -23.14
CA LYS A 124 -1.00 -4.54 -22.01
C LYS A 124 -2.00 -4.90 -20.91
N ASN A 125 -3.20 -5.32 -21.31
CA ASN A 125 -4.25 -5.73 -20.38
C ASN A 125 -3.85 -6.97 -19.57
N ALA A 126 -3.28 -8.00 -20.22
CA ALA A 126 -2.83 -9.19 -19.52
C ALA A 126 -1.70 -8.88 -18.53
N ARG A 127 -0.71 -8.09 -18.96
CA ARG A 127 0.36 -7.60 -18.07
C ARG A 127 -0.22 -6.83 -16.88
N GLY A 128 -1.14 -5.90 -17.12
CA GLY A 128 -1.81 -5.15 -16.07
C GLY A 128 -2.56 -6.02 -15.08
N GLY A 129 -3.27 -7.05 -15.55
CA GLY A 129 -3.92 -8.04 -14.68
C GLY A 129 -2.93 -8.83 -13.83
N MET A 130 -1.78 -9.22 -14.38
CA MET A 130 -0.72 -9.91 -13.62
C MET A 130 -0.21 -9.05 -12.46
N PHE A 131 0.11 -7.78 -12.73
CA PHE A 131 0.66 -6.86 -11.74
C PHE A 131 -0.41 -6.42 -10.72
N ALA A 132 -1.55 -5.92 -11.19
CA ALA A 132 -2.62 -5.41 -10.33
C ALA A 132 -3.30 -6.51 -9.51
N GLY A 133 -3.31 -7.75 -10.00
CA GLY A 133 -3.87 -8.91 -9.31
C GLY A 133 -2.85 -9.53 -8.34
N ASN A 134 -2.03 -10.44 -8.83
CA ASN A 134 -1.18 -11.28 -7.98
C ASN A 134 0.06 -10.54 -7.44
N VAL A 135 0.77 -9.72 -8.23
CA VAL A 135 1.99 -9.03 -7.73
C VAL A 135 1.62 -8.06 -6.63
N ARG A 136 0.65 -7.18 -6.85
CA ARG A 136 0.14 -6.25 -5.84
C ARG A 136 -0.32 -6.99 -4.59
N THR A 137 -1.20 -7.98 -4.74
CA THR A 137 -1.74 -8.74 -3.59
C THR A 137 -0.64 -9.44 -2.80
N PHE A 138 0.31 -10.10 -3.47
CA PHE A 138 1.46 -10.70 -2.82
C PHE A 138 2.32 -9.67 -2.09
N THR A 139 2.56 -8.54 -2.75
CA THR A 139 3.41 -7.46 -2.25
C THR A 139 2.80 -6.84 -1.00
N GLU A 140 1.49 -6.55 -1.01
CA GLU A 140 0.74 -5.97 0.13
C GLU A 140 0.48 -6.96 1.28
N ARG A 141 0.35 -8.27 0.99
CA ARG A 141 -0.06 -9.26 2.00
C ARG A 141 1.08 -10.10 2.58
N ILE A 142 2.18 -10.30 1.83
CA ILE A 142 3.24 -11.28 2.15
C ILE A 142 4.63 -10.64 2.16
N VAL A 143 4.94 -9.79 1.17
CA VAL A 143 6.26 -9.14 1.07
C VAL A 143 6.40 -8.02 2.08
N HIS A 144 5.44 -7.10 2.05
CA HIS A 144 5.44 -5.94 2.92
C HIS A 144 4.25 -6.08 3.83
N PRO A 145 4.44 -6.31 5.13
CA PRO A 145 3.44 -5.79 6.02
C PRO A 145 3.56 -4.27 5.86
N GLN A 146 2.48 -3.63 5.43
CA GLN A 146 2.12 -2.40 6.14
C GLN A 146 2.43 -2.68 7.61
N ARG A 147 3.16 -1.82 8.32
CA ARG A 147 3.50 -2.07 9.74
C ARG A 147 2.26 -2.09 10.67
N VAL A 148 1.08 -2.33 10.09
CA VAL A 148 -0.21 -2.72 10.64
C VAL A 148 -0.66 -4.00 9.91
N ILE A 149 -0.94 -5.07 10.64
CA ILE A 149 -1.36 -6.37 10.09
C ILE A 149 -2.72 -6.73 10.66
N GLU A 150 -3.69 -6.98 9.78
CA GLU A 150 -4.98 -7.55 10.13
C GLU A 150 -4.99 -9.06 9.83
N ILE A 151 -5.57 -9.83 10.74
CA ILE A 151 -5.67 -11.29 10.66
C ILE A 151 -7.12 -11.68 10.88
N PHE A 152 -7.72 -12.23 9.82
CA PHE A 152 -9.07 -12.77 9.84
C PHE A 152 -9.00 -14.31 9.92
N PRO A 153 -9.63 -14.96 10.90
CA PRO A 153 -9.56 -16.43 11.03
C PRO A 153 -10.31 -17.19 9.94
N SER A 154 -11.14 -16.51 9.14
CA SER A 154 -11.84 -17.04 7.96
C SER A 154 -11.11 -16.72 6.65
N GLU A 155 -10.02 -15.93 6.66
CA GLU A 155 -9.32 -15.58 5.44
C GLU A 155 -8.69 -16.83 4.82
N VAL A 156 -8.96 -17.03 3.53
CA VAL A 156 -8.11 -17.90 2.70
C VAL A 156 -6.79 -17.17 2.54
N LEU A 157 -5.74 -17.69 3.16
CA LEU A 157 -4.40 -17.12 3.06
C LEU A 157 -3.89 -17.26 1.62
N TRP A 158 -2.96 -16.38 1.24
CA TRP A 158 -2.25 -16.47 -0.03
C TRP A 158 -1.76 -17.90 -0.29
N GLY A 159 -2.18 -18.50 -1.42
CA GLY A 159 -1.84 -19.88 -1.77
C GLY A 159 -2.79 -20.94 -1.22
N GLY A 160 -3.97 -20.57 -0.70
CA GLY A 160 -5.00 -21.53 -0.27
C GLY A 160 -4.69 -22.23 1.05
N GLU A 161 -3.78 -21.69 1.86
CA GLU A 161 -3.45 -22.23 3.18
C GLU A 161 -4.62 -22.00 4.14
N HIS A 162 -5.54 -22.97 4.20
CA HIS A 162 -6.55 -23.06 5.25
C HIS A 162 -5.92 -23.52 6.56
N ARG A 163 -6.34 -22.86 7.66
CA ARG A 163 -6.21 -23.26 9.08
C ARG A 163 -5.45 -24.57 9.29
N GLN A 164 -4.15 -24.50 9.53
CA GLN A 164 -3.47 -25.64 10.16
C GLN A 164 -3.91 -25.68 11.64
N ALA A 165 -4.23 -26.88 12.11
CA ALA A 165 -4.88 -27.18 13.38
C ALA A 165 -4.03 -26.87 14.65
N GLU A 166 -2.96 -26.08 14.52
CA GLU A 166 -1.97 -25.80 15.56
C GLU A 166 -1.72 -24.29 15.66
N GLY A 167 -2.68 -23.55 16.22
CA GLY A 167 -2.54 -22.12 16.49
C GLY A 167 -2.59 -21.23 15.24
N TYR A 168 -3.29 -20.11 15.34
CA TYR A 168 -3.38 -19.16 14.23
C TYR A 168 -2.00 -18.48 14.02
N ARG A 169 -1.38 -18.66 12.85
CA ARG A 169 -0.07 -18.08 12.51
C ARG A 169 -0.15 -17.35 11.17
N LYS A 170 0.29 -16.08 11.13
CA LYS A 170 0.45 -15.31 9.88
C LYS A 170 1.93 -15.28 9.52
N GLU A 171 2.26 -15.74 8.32
CA GLU A 171 3.64 -15.70 7.82
C GLU A 171 3.86 -14.58 6.81
N ILE A 172 4.90 -13.78 7.04
CA ILE A 172 5.32 -12.67 6.17
C ILE A 172 6.84 -12.64 6.06
N HIS A 173 7.40 -12.11 4.97
CA HIS A 173 8.86 -12.12 4.80
C HIS A 173 9.60 -11.22 5.79
N GLU A 174 8.97 -10.14 6.25
CA GLU A 174 9.58 -9.12 7.13
C GLU A 174 8.90 -9.05 8.52
N ALA A 175 8.83 -10.18 9.21
CA ALA A 175 8.19 -10.34 10.52
C ALA A 175 9.00 -9.83 11.72
N ASN A 176 10.16 -9.20 11.53
CA ASN A 176 11.14 -8.89 12.57
C ASN A 176 10.75 -7.70 13.50
N GLY A 177 9.54 -7.17 13.40
CA GLY A 177 9.05 -6.07 14.23
C GLY A 177 8.58 -6.50 15.62
N ASN A 178 8.57 -5.56 16.56
CA ASN A 178 7.86 -5.71 17.83
C ASN A 178 6.38 -5.43 17.61
N TRP A 179 5.58 -6.48 17.46
CA TRP A 179 4.15 -6.37 17.14
C TRP A 179 3.31 -6.13 18.40
N VAL A 180 2.56 -5.05 18.39
CA VAL A 180 1.64 -4.62 19.45
C VAL A 180 0.22 -4.90 18.99
N LEU A 181 -0.52 -5.71 19.75
CA LEU A 181 -1.94 -5.94 19.50
C LEU A 181 -2.72 -4.63 19.69
N LEU A 182 -3.47 -4.24 18.67
CA LEU A 182 -4.38 -3.11 18.69
C LEU A 182 -5.71 -3.49 19.38
N PRO A 183 -6.42 -2.51 19.96
CA PRO A 183 -7.71 -2.77 20.59
C PRO A 183 -8.75 -3.23 19.56
N ASP A 184 -9.81 -3.91 19.99
CA ASP A 184 -10.89 -4.26 19.07
C ASP A 184 -11.70 -3.01 18.69
N VAL A 185 -11.83 -2.75 17.39
CA VAL A 185 -12.67 -1.67 16.83
C VAL A 185 -14.03 -2.17 16.37
N SER A 186 -14.25 -3.49 16.36
CA SER A 186 -15.51 -4.09 15.95
C SER A 186 -16.52 -4.01 17.10
N ASN A 187 -17.61 -3.27 16.90
CA ASN A 187 -18.78 -3.30 17.79
C ASN A 187 -19.52 -4.67 17.76
N TYR A 188 -19.00 -5.62 16.99
CA TYR A 188 -19.51 -6.97 16.89
C TYR A 188 -18.67 -7.85 17.82
N ALA A 189 -19.19 -8.14 19.01
CA ALA A 189 -18.59 -8.98 20.04
C ALA A 189 -18.24 -10.43 19.62
N ALA A 190 -18.26 -10.74 18.32
CA ALA A 190 -18.01 -12.04 17.72
C ALA A 190 -17.04 -12.00 16.54
N SER A 191 -16.41 -10.85 16.23
CA SER A 191 -15.35 -10.84 15.23
C SER A 191 -14.08 -11.40 15.88
N GLU A 192 -13.58 -12.53 15.39
CA GLU A 192 -12.30 -13.10 15.81
C GLU A 192 -11.13 -12.36 15.10
N GLU A 193 -11.28 -11.07 14.79
CA GLU A 193 -10.34 -10.28 13.99
C GLU A 193 -9.25 -9.70 14.87
N PHE A 194 -7.98 -9.93 14.51
CA PHE A 194 -6.82 -9.39 15.23
C PHE A 194 -6.07 -8.39 14.37
N ALA A 195 -5.86 -7.20 14.92
CA ALA A 195 -5.04 -6.17 14.29
C ALA A 195 -3.79 -5.92 15.14
N PHE A 196 -2.62 -5.83 14.51
CA PHE A 196 -1.34 -5.57 15.16
C PHE A 196 -0.68 -4.38 14.50
N ALA A 197 0.00 -3.54 15.26
CA ALA A 197 0.90 -2.51 14.72
C ALA A 197 2.31 -2.70 15.27
N GLU A 198 3.33 -2.38 14.50
CA GLU A 198 4.70 -2.34 15.01
C GLU A 198 4.83 -1.21 16.03
N GLU A 199 5.62 -1.44 17.08
CA GLU A 199 5.91 -0.45 18.14
C GLU A 199 6.31 0.93 17.57
N SER A 200 7.09 0.99 16.49
CA SER A 200 7.48 2.24 15.85
C SER A 200 6.30 3.04 15.26
N VAL A 201 5.25 2.35 14.82
CA VAL A 201 4.00 2.99 14.34
C VAL A 201 3.27 3.63 15.53
N ILE A 202 3.12 2.90 16.64
CA ILE A 202 2.49 3.43 17.86
C ILE A 202 3.23 4.66 18.39
N ARG A 203 4.57 4.61 18.39
CA ARG A 203 5.41 5.75 18.80
C ARG A 203 5.21 6.97 17.91
N GLU A 204 5.05 6.77 16.61
CA GLU A 204 4.76 7.86 15.70
C GLU A 204 3.35 8.43 15.91
N ILE A 205 2.34 7.59 16.16
CA ILE A 205 0.98 8.05 16.52
C ILE A 205 1.01 8.99 17.73
N ILE A 206 1.76 8.62 18.78
CA ILE A 206 1.95 9.46 19.97
C ILE A 206 2.55 10.82 19.58
N ALA A 207 3.61 10.82 18.75
CA ALA A 207 4.25 12.05 18.29
C ALA A 207 3.30 12.92 17.42
N LEU A 208 2.46 12.30 16.58
CA LEU A 208 1.46 13.01 15.78
C LEU A 208 0.44 13.73 16.68
N LEU A 209 -0.09 13.03 17.69
CA LEU A 209 -1.02 13.60 18.67
C LEU A 209 -0.39 14.78 19.43
N GLU A 210 0.83 14.61 19.93
CA GLU A 210 1.56 15.66 20.68
C GLU A 210 1.89 16.87 19.81
N SER A 211 2.14 16.67 18.52
CA SER A 211 2.42 17.76 17.57
C SER A 211 1.16 18.52 17.11
N GLY A 212 -0.03 18.05 17.47
CA GLY A 212 -1.29 18.60 16.99
C GLY A 212 -1.52 18.34 15.50
N TYR A 213 -1.09 17.17 15.01
CA TYR A 213 -1.29 16.73 13.62
C TYR A 213 -2.75 16.93 13.17
N ARG A 214 -2.91 17.36 11.92
CA ARG A 214 -4.20 17.47 11.25
C ARG A 214 -4.08 16.83 9.88
N GLU A 215 -5.15 16.17 9.46
CA GLU A 215 -5.26 15.68 8.10
C GLU A 215 -5.19 16.85 7.10
N PRO A 216 -4.59 16.64 5.92
CA PRO A 216 -4.57 17.62 4.84
C PRO A 216 -5.98 17.82 4.28
N ASP A 217 -6.19 18.92 3.56
CA ASP A 217 -7.46 19.18 2.89
C ASP A 217 -7.73 18.12 1.81
N TYR A 218 -6.69 17.81 1.04
CA TYR A 218 -6.72 16.86 -0.07
C TYR A 218 -5.57 15.87 0.00
N SER A 219 -5.77 14.69 -0.56
CA SER A 219 -4.72 13.69 -0.70
C SER A 219 -4.67 13.11 -2.12
N HIS A 220 -3.45 12.99 -2.66
CA HIS A 220 -3.19 12.31 -3.93
C HIS A 220 -2.29 11.10 -3.69
N ALA A 221 -2.77 9.90 -4.01
CA ALA A 221 -1.99 8.67 -3.90
C ALA A 221 -1.23 8.38 -5.21
N SER A 222 -0.02 7.85 -5.06
CA SER A 222 0.86 7.43 -6.14
C SER A 222 1.80 6.32 -5.66
N GLY A 223 2.76 5.94 -6.50
CA GLY A 223 3.83 5.00 -6.21
C GLY A 223 5.19 5.66 -6.13
N SER A 224 6.11 5.03 -5.39
CA SER A 224 7.49 5.52 -5.24
C SER A 224 8.23 5.63 -6.59
N ALA A 225 7.80 4.91 -7.63
CA ALA A 225 8.32 5.06 -8.99
C ALA A 225 8.12 6.48 -9.57
N ALA A 226 7.17 7.25 -9.04
CA ALA A 226 6.91 8.63 -9.48
C ALA A 226 7.87 9.66 -8.85
N PHE A 227 8.51 9.37 -7.72
CA PHE A 227 9.36 10.31 -6.97
C PHE A 227 10.43 11.02 -7.83
N PRO A 228 11.21 10.33 -8.70
CA PRO A 228 12.20 11.01 -9.52
C PRO A 228 11.61 12.04 -10.48
N ALA A 229 10.46 11.75 -11.07
CA ALA A 229 9.78 12.66 -11.99
C ALA A 229 9.18 13.86 -11.24
N ILE A 230 8.49 13.60 -10.13
CA ILE A 230 7.90 14.64 -9.28
C ILE A 230 8.98 15.61 -8.78
N GLY A 231 10.12 15.08 -8.32
CA GLY A 231 11.25 15.88 -7.85
C GLY A 231 11.85 16.73 -8.96
N ARG A 232 12.06 16.14 -10.15
CA ARG A 232 12.56 16.85 -11.34
C ARG A 232 11.65 18.01 -11.76
N HIS A 233 10.33 17.83 -11.72
CA HIS A 233 9.38 18.88 -12.11
C HIS A 233 9.06 19.88 -11.01
N GLY A 234 9.38 19.55 -9.76
CA GLY A 234 8.89 20.29 -8.59
C GLY A 234 7.36 20.26 -8.47
N ALA A 235 6.69 19.27 -9.07
CA ALA A 235 5.24 19.15 -9.09
C ALA A 235 4.78 17.72 -9.38
N ILE A 236 3.61 17.36 -8.85
CA ILE A 236 2.85 16.19 -9.29
C ILE A 236 2.12 16.61 -10.57
N LEU A 237 2.36 15.91 -11.67
CA LEU A 237 1.75 16.22 -12.96
C LEU A 237 0.62 15.25 -13.27
N SER A 238 -0.39 15.73 -13.99
CA SER A 238 -1.36 14.84 -14.64
C SER A 238 -0.65 13.98 -15.70
N ALA A 239 -1.22 12.82 -16.01
CA ALA A 239 -0.63 11.92 -17.00
C ALA A 239 -0.53 12.59 -18.38
N GLU A 240 -1.54 13.37 -18.78
CA GLU A 240 -1.50 14.13 -20.04
C GLU A 240 -0.37 15.17 -20.04
N GLU A 241 -0.19 15.91 -18.94
CA GLU A 241 0.86 16.93 -18.82
C GLU A 241 2.26 16.31 -18.83
N ALA A 242 2.44 15.16 -18.17
CA ALA A 242 3.69 14.41 -18.23
C ALA A 242 4.01 13.97 -19.67
N VAL A 243 3.03 13.43 -20.40
CA VAL A 243 3.20 13.02 -21.80
C VAL A 243 3.51 14.22 -22.71
N LYS A 244 2.83 15.36 -22.53
CA LYS A 244 3.14 16.61 -23.26
C LYS A 244 4.59 17.08 -23.05
N ARG A 245 5.17 16.80 -21.89
CA ARG A 245 6.57 17.10 -21.56
C ARG A 245 7.55 16.02 -22.04
N GLY A 246 7.08 15.02 -22.78
CA GLY A 246 7.91 13.94 -23.31
C GLY A 246 8.26 12.87 -22.28
N GLU A 247 7.51 12.79 -21.19
CA GLU A 247 7.72 11.79 -20.14
C GLU A 247 6.69 10.67 -20.20
N ILE A 248 7.13 9.47 -19.79
CA ILE A 248 6.27 8.30 -19.63
C ILE A 248 6.09 8.09 -18.13
N PRO A 249 4.90 8.32 -17.56
CA PRO A 249 4.64 8.01 -16.16
C PRO A 249 4.93 6.53 -15.87
N LYS A 250 5.62 6.26 -14.75
CA LYS A 250 6.12 4.93 -14.40
C LYS A 250 5.28 4.18 -13.34
N THR A 251 4.19 4.80 -12.89
CA THR A 251 3.26 4.23 -11.91
C THR A 251 2.44 3.11 -12.52
N GLY A 252 2.10 2.07 -11.74
CA GLY A 252 1.31 0.95 -12.27
C GLY A 252 -0.08 1.37 -12.80
N GLU A 253 -0.70 2.42 -12.28
CA GLU A 253 -1.98 2.92 -12.81
C GLU A 253 -1.84 3.35 -14.27
N PHE A 254 -0.77 4.07 -14.60
CA PHE A 254 -0.49 4.47 -15.97
C PHE A 254 -0.11 3.28 -16.85
N SER A 255 0.69 2.35 -16.32
CA SER A 255 1.09 1.15 -17.07
C SER A 255 -0.08 0.21 -17.38
N HIS A 256 -1.11 0.19 -16.52
CA HIS A 256 -2.14 -0.87 -16.52
C HIS A 256 -3.57 -0.39 -16.84
N TYR A 257 -3.92 0.88 -16.61
CA TYR A 257 -5.30 1.40 -16.74
C TYR A 257 -5.49 2.50 -17.80
N MET A 258 -4.44 2.87 -18.54
CA MET A 258 -4.58 3.86 -19.62
C MET A 258 -5.30 3.26 -20.83
N ASP A 259 -6.50 3.77 -21.11
CA ASP A 259 -7.31 3.42 -22.27
C ASP A 259 -6.63 3.78 -23.61
N TYR A 260 -7.10 3.08 -24.66
CA TYR A 260 -6.56 2.87 -26.02
C TYR A 260 -6.10 4.10 -26.84
N ASN A 261 -6.18 5.33 -26.33
CA ASN A 261 -5.87 6.56 -27.07
C ASN A 261 -4.56 7.25 -26.63
N GLY A 262 -3.92 6.80 -25.54
CA GLY A 262 -2.64 7.36 -25.08
C GLY A 262 -2.71 8.79 -24.49
N GLU A 263 -3.90 9.39 -24.47
CA GLU A 263 -4.17 10.63 -23.77
C GLU A 263 -4.44 10.30 -22.30
N GLY A 264 -3.53 10.69 -21.41
CA GLY A 264 -3.69 10.47 -19.98
C GLY A 264 -4.80 11.31 -19.37
N LEU A 265 -5.11 11.04 -18.10
CA LEU A 265 -5.98 11.94 -17.34
C LEU A 265 -5.41 13.36 -17.42
N ASN A 266 -6.26 14.32 -17.78
CA ASN A 266 -5.89 15.73 -17.99
C ASN A 266 -5.65 16.49 -16.68
N SER A 267 -5.98 15.87 -15.55
CA SER A 267 -5.89 16.44 -14.22
C SER A 267 -5.30 15.44 -13.23
N VAL A 268 -4.61 15.98 -12.23
CA VAL A 268 -4.31 15.29 -10.98
C VAL A 268 -5.63 15.10 -10.23
N TYR A 269 -5.82 13.86 -9.80
CA TYR A 269 -6.97 13.40 -9.05
C TYR A 269 -6.66 13.40 -7.55
N ALA A 270 -7.58 13.85 -6.70
CA ALA A 270 -7.39 13.86 -5.26
C ALA A 270 -8.68 13.51 -4.50
N ASP A 271 -8.49 12.85 -3.36
CA ASP A 271 -9.55 12.55 -2.40
C ASP A 271 -9.66 13.66 -1.34
N ARG A 272 -10.83 13.77 -0.71
CA ARG A 272 -11.01 14.62 0.48
C ARG A 272 -10.40 13.96 1.71
N GLY A 273 -9.64 14.73 2.47
CA GLY A 273 -9.14 14.34 3.79
C GLY A 273 -7.93 13.42 3.78
N GLY A 274 -7.70 12.78 4.93
CA GLY A 274 -6.49 12.06 5.32
C GLY A 274 -5.97 10.99 4.37
N PRO A 275 -4.79 10.42 4.69
CA PRO A 275 -4.15 9.46 3.81
C PRO A 275 -5.06 8.28 3.55
N ARG A 276 -4.99 7.82 2.32
CA ARG A 276 -5.53 6.54 1.89
C ARG A 276 -4.40 5.77 1.25
N TYR A 277 -4.32 4.47 1.51
CA TYR A 277 -3.84 3.51 0.51
C TYR A 277 -4.76 3.66 -0.71
N GLY A 278 -4.47 4.66 -1.54
CA GLY A 278 -5.39 5.11 -2.59
C GLY A 278 -5.52 4.09 -3.72
N TYR A 279 -5.97 4.58 -4.87
CA TYR A 279 -6.11 3.81 -6.12
C TYR A 279 -4.78 3.35 -6.73
N HIS A 280 -3.65 3.50 -6.04
CA HIS A 280 -2.35 3.15 -6.59
C HIS A 280 -2.17 1.65 -6.81
N VAL A 281 -1.49 1.32 -7.91
CA VAL A 281 -1.24 -0.05 -8.34
C VAL A 281 0.27 -0.24 -8.33
N ILE A 282 0.73 -1.08 -7.42
CA ILE A 282 2.13 -1.50 -7.35
C ILE A 282 2.49 -2.18 -8.68
N ASN A 283 3.49 -1.63 -9.37
CA ASN A 283 4.00 -2.11 -10.63
C ASN A 283 5.02 -3.24 -10.42
N TRP A 284 5.80 -3.21 -9.32
CA TRP A 284 6.80 -4.23 -9.03
C TRP A 284 7.10 -4.39 -7.52
N PHE A 285 7.86 -5.41 -7.15
CA PHE A 285 8.05 -5.83 -5.75
C PHE A 285 8.70 -4.79 -4.83
N ASP A 286 9.43 -3.82 -5.39
CA ASP A 286 10.09 -2.74 -4.64
C ASP A 286 9.45 -1.36 -4.80
N GLU A 287 8.34 -1.27 -5.53
CA GLU A 287 7.48 -0.09 -5.47
C GLU A 287 6.66 -0.10 -4.18
N TYR A 288 6.39 1.08 -3.64
CA TYR A 288 5.60 1.27 -2.43
C TYR A 288 4.70 2.49 -2.55
N PHE A 289 3.62 2.50 -1.79
CA PHE A 289 2.67 3.60 -1.80
C PHE A 289 3.27 4.87 -1.21
N VAL A 290 2.97 5.98 -1.88
CA VAL A 290 3.27 7.33 -1.43
C VAL A 290 2.03 8.18 -1.63
N THR A 291 1.69 8.99 -0.63
CA THR A 291 0.51 9.87 -0.70
C THR A 291 0.92 11.29 -0.38
N PHE A 292 0.45 12.25 -1.15
CA PHE A 292 0.77 13.67 -0.96
C PHE A 292 -0.42 14.36 -0.33
N GLY A 293 -0.25 14.88 0.88
CA GLY A 293 -1.20 15.76 1.57
C GLY A 293 -1.08 17.18 1.05
N ILE A 294 -2.13 17.66 0.41
CA ILE A 294 -2.16 18.90 -0.36
C ILE A 294 -2.98 19.94 0.39
N ASN A 295 -2.40 21.14 0.50
CA ASN A 295 -3.03 22.31 1.06
C ASN A 295 -3.96 22.94 0.02
N LYS A 296 -5.26 23.03 0.34
CA LYS A 296 -6.27 23.55 -0.58
C LYS A 296 -5.98 24.98 -1.01
N GLU A 297 -5.71 25.86 -0.05
CA GLU A 297 -5.54 27.30 -0.29
C GLU A 297 -4.34 27.55 -1.21
N ARG A 298 -3.19 26.91 -0.95
CA ARG A 298 -2.00 27.06 -1.80
C ARG A 298 -2.21 26.49 -3.20
N GLN A 299 -2.97 25.39 -3.32
CA GLN A 299 -3.32 24.85 -4.63
C GLN A 299 -4.28 25.77 -5.39
N GLU A 300 -5.26 26.39 -4.72
CA GLU A 300 -6.15 27.39 -5.34
C GLU A 300 -5.37 28.60 -5.85
N VAL A 301 -4.44 29.14 -5.04
CA VAL A 301 -3.55 30.23 -5.44
C VAL A 301 -2.70 29.85 -6.66
N PHE A 302 -2.16 28.63 -6.70
CA PHE A 302 -1.45 28.14 -7.89
C PHE A 302 -2.39 28.08 -9.10
N MET A 303 -3.57 27.51 -8.97
CA MET A 303 -4.54 27.38 -10.06
C MET A 303 -4.97 28.74 -10.63
N GLU A 304 -5.16 29.75 -9.77
CA GLU A 304 -5.43 31.13 -10.18
C GLU A 304 -4.36 31.70 -11.13
N SER A 305 -3.10 31.29 -10.95
CA SER A 305 -1.97 31.71 -11.79
C SER A 305 -1.84 30.97 -13.13
N THR A 306 -2.62 29.90 -13.36
CA THR A 306 -2.55 29.07 -14.58
C THR A 306 -3.75 29.29 -15.51
N ASP A 307 -3.63 29.16 -16.83
CA ASP A 307 -4.79 29.34 -17.74
C ASP A 307 -5.79 28.16 -17.75
N VAL A 308 -5.59 27.15 -16.90
CA VAL A 308 -6.42 25.94 -16.89
C VAL A 308 -7.80 26.21 -16.29
N ARG A 309 -8.84 25.84 -17.04
CA ARG A 309 -10.25 25.93 -16.67
C ARG A 309 -10.86 24.53 -16.58
N TYR A 310 -11.59 24.26 -15.50
CA TYR A 310 -12.36 23.03 -15.34
C TYR A 310 -13.81 23.27 -15.79
N GLY A 311 -14.33 22.42 -16.68
CA GLY A 311 -15.72 22.48 -17.15
C GLY A 311 -15.92 23.09 -18.54
N TYR A 312 -17.16 23.11 -19.02
CA TYR A 312 -17.55 23.76 -20.27
C TYR A 312 -17.88 25.24 -19.99
N GLY A 313 -17.08 26.18 -20.50
CA GLY A 313 -17.40 27.62 -20.51
C GLY A 313 -16.49 28.53 -19.66
N ASP A 314 -17.06 29.65 -19.19
CA ASP A 314 -16.39 30.71 -18.40
C ASP A 314 -16.51 30.48 -16.87
N GLU A 315 -16.75 29.25 -16.42
CA GLU A 315 -16.89 28.95 -14.99
C GLU A 315 -15.57 29.20 -14.23
N PRO A 316 -15.66 29.70 -12.97
CA PRO A 316 -14.49 30.04 -12.18
C PRO A 316 -13.66 28.79 -11.81
N LYS A 317 -12.35 28.98 -11.65
CA LYS A 317 -11.37 27.95 -11.25
C LYS A 317 -11.57 27.51 -9.80
N THR A 318 -12.67 26.85 -9.49
CA THR A 318 -12.97 26.43 -8.12
C THR A 318 -12.77 24.92 -7.99
N MET A 319 -12.01 24.49 -6.98
CA MET A 319 -11.75 23.08 -6.64
C MET A 319 -12.96 22.40 -5.97
N ASN A 320 -14.18 22.80 -6.36
CA ASN A 320 -15.42 22.34 -5.73
C ASN A 320 -16.22 21.39 -6.63
N ARG A 321 -15.70 20.99 -7.80
CA ARG A 321 -16.36 20.00 -8.64
C ARG A 321 -16.11 18.59 -8.09
N ASP A 322 -16.93 18.24 -7.11
CA ASP A 322 -17.07 16.90 -6.56
C ASP A 322 -17.73 16.02 -7.64
N LEU A 323 -16.98 15.09 -8.22
CA LEU A 323 -17.54 14.10 -9.16
C LEU A 323 -18.20 12.92 -8.43
N GLY A 324 -18.42 13.01 -7.11
CA GLY A 324 -19.03 11.97 -6.30
C GLY A 324 -18.00 10.92 -5.88
N SER A 325 -18.24 9.65 -6.22
CA SER A 325 -17.35 8.53 -5.86
C SER A 325 -15.99 8.56 -6.58
N GLU A 326 -15.87 9.40 -7.61
CA GLU A 326 -14.66 9.57 -8.43
C GLU A 326 -13.84 10.78 -8.00
N GLY A 327 -14.04 11.32 -6.77
CA GLY A 327 -13.34 12.42 -6.07
C GLY A 327 -13.17 13.76 -6.81
N MET A 328 -12.05 14.46 -6.58
CA MET A 328 -11.84 15.84 -7.02
C MET A 328 -10.68 15.99 -8.00
N LEU A 329 -10.90 16.79 -9.04
CA LEU A 329 -9.87 17.21 -9.98
C LEU A 329 -9.29 18.54 -9.52
N ILE A 330 -7.98 18.59 -9.26
CA ILE A 330 -7.36 19.72 -8.54
C ILE A 330 -6.33 20.51 -9.35
N GLY A 331 -6.06 20.13 -10.59
CA GLY A 331 -5.09 20.82 -11.45
C GLY A 331 -4.43 19.86 -12.44
N HIS A 332 -3.99 20.33 -13.60
CA HIS A 332 -3.06 19.58 -14.46
C HIS A 332 -1.69 19.37 -13.78
N ALA A 333 -1.39 20.18 -12.75
CA ALA A 333 -0.23 20.07 -11.90
C ALA A 333 -0.56 20.48 -10.46
N VAL A 334 0.13 19.87 -9.50
CA VAL A 334 0.16 20.28 -8.08
C VAL A 334 1.62 20.58 -7.74
N PRO A 335 2.01 21.85 -7.54
CA PRO A 335 3.38 22.19 -7.20
C PRO A 335 3.71 21.64 -5.81
N LEU A 336 4.97 21.24 -5.61
CA LEU A 336 5.42 20.73 -4.31
C LEU A 336 5.30 21.77 -3.20
N SER A 337 5.23 23.06 -3.51
CA SER A 337 4.94 24.13 -2.54
C SER A 337 3.53 24.07 -1.93
N ALA A 338 2.61 23.36 -2.58
CA ALA A 338 1.26 23.10 -2.08
C ALA A 338 1.16 21.80 -1.25
N VAL A 339 2.26 21.04 -1.12
CA VAL A 339 2.28 19.78 -0.36
C VAL A 339 2.75 20.06 1.06
N ASP A 340 1.92 19.72 2.05
CA ASP A 340 2.26 19.87 3.47
C ASP A 340 2.79 18.59 4.11
N ILE A 341 2.36 17.44 3.60
CA ILE A 341 2.69 16.14 4.16
C ILE A 341 2.98 15.17 3.02
N VAL A 342 4.03 14.37 3.14
CA VAL A 342 4.28 13.22 2.28
C VAL A 342 4.16 11.96 3.14
N TYR A 343 3.15 11.16 2.83
CA TYR A 343 2.95 9.88 3.46
C TYR A 343 3.67 8.79 2.69
N CYS A 344 4.27 7.83 3.39
CA CYS A 344 4.86 6.63 2.80
C CYS A 344 4.72 5.45 3.76
N TRP A 345 4.97 4.24 3.31
CA TRP A 345 5.10 3.11 4.25
C TRP A 345 6.24 3.34 5.24
N LYS A 346 6.05 2.97 6.50
CA LYS A 346 7.00 3.19 7.60
C LYS A 346 8.40 2.65 7.28
N LYS A 347 8.46 1.49 6.63
CA LYS A 347 9.70 0.87 6.15
C LYS A 347 10.56 1.79 5.27
N TYR A 348 9.93 2.67 4.49
CA TYR A 348 10.58 3.55 3.54
C TYR A 348 10.67 5.01 4.01
N GLU A 349 10.39 5.27 5.29
CA GLU A 349 10.40 6.62 5.86
C GLU A 349 11.74 7.33 5.69
N SER A 350 12.87 6.62 5.85
CA SER A 350 14.19 7.24 5.69
C SER A 350 14.43 7.72 4.26
N GLN A 351 14.11 6.88 3.26
CA GLN A 351 14.28 7.22 1.84
C GLN A 351 13.36 8.38 1.45
N THR A 352 12.10 8.36 1.91
CA THR A 352 11.15 9.44 1.68
C THR A 352 11.59 10.73 2.35
N THR A 353 12.13 10.66 3.57
CA THR A 353 12.67 11.81 4.31
C THR A 353 13.81 12.48 3.57
N ASP A 354 14.72 11.70 3.00
CA ASP A 354 15.85 12.26 2.23
C ASP A 354 15.36 12.92 0.94
N TRP A 355 14.39 12.31 0.26
CA TRP A 355 13.74 12.93 -0.91
C TRP A 355 13.00 14.24 -0.54
N VAL A 356 12.24 14.26 0.56
CA VAL A 356 11.51 15.45 1.01
C VAL A 356 12.46 16.59 1.37
N LYS A 357 13.59 16.32 2.03
CA LYS A 357 14.62 17.33 2.32
C LYS A 357 15.16 17.99 1.05
N GLU A 358 15.27 17.25 -0.04
CA GLU A 358 15.80 17.75 -1.31
C GLU A 358 14.75 18.57 -2.08
N PHE A 359 13.52 18.05 -2.22
CA PHE A 359 12.54 18.61 -3.17
C PHE A 359 11.41 19.41 -2.54
N CYS A 360 11.03 19.14 -1.28
CA CYS A 360 9.95 19.84 -0.58
C CYS A 360 10.21 19.98 0.93
N PRO A 361 11.30 20.67 1.36
CA PRO A 361 11.78 20.66 2.74
C PRO A 361 10.82 21.26 3.79
N HIS A 362 9.73 21.89 3.34
CA HIS A 362 8.67 22.40 4.20
C HIS A 362 7.63 21.33 4.56
N ALA A 363 7.53 20.27 3.75
CA ALA A 363 6.61 19.17 3.99
C ALA A 363 7.13 18.26 5.11
N ARG A 364 6.21 17.66 5.86
CA ARG A 364 6.52 16.64 6.86
C ARG A 364 6.42 15.24 6.25
N VAL A 365 7.23 14.31 6.72
CA VAL A 365 7.04 12.89 6.42
C VAL A 365 6.24 12.27 7.56
N VAL A 366 5.23 11.48 7.19
CA VAL A 366 4.38 10.73 8.14
C VAL A 366 4.19 9.33 7.57
N SER A 367 4.26 8.27 8.37
CA SER A 367 3.94 6.95 7.86
C SER A 367 2.44 6.81 7.57
N LEU A 368 2.11 6.17 6.45
CA LEU A 368 0.73 5.82 6.09
C LEU A 368 0.10 5.00 7.22
N GLU A 369 0.85 4.07 7.79
CA GLU A 369 0.43 3.23 8.90
C GLU A 369 0.02 4.03 10.14
N ALA A 370 0.84 4.99 10.58
CA ALA A 370 0.54 5.77 11.78
C ALA A 370 -0.69 6.64 11.56
N ALA A 371 -0.78 7.31 10.41
CA ALA A 371 -1.90 8.20 10.13
C ALA A 371 -3.23 7.45 9.93
N GLU A 372 -3.24 6.31 9.23
CA GLU A 372 -4.45 5.51 9.06
C GLU A 372 -4.86 4.80 10.36
N THR A 373 -3.90 4.28 11.13
CA THR A 373 -4.20 3.66 12.43
C THR A 373 -4.77 4.70 13.39
N LEU A 374 -4.16 5.89 13.46
CA LEU A 374 -4.69 6.98 14.27
C LEU A 374 -6.14 7.29 13.87
N ARG A 375 -6.42 7.45 12.57
CA ARG A 375 -7.77 7.72 12.07
C ARG A 375 -8.77 6.61 12.38
N GLY A 376 -8.39 5.35 12.16
CA GLY A 376 -9.26 4.19 12.35
C GLY A 376 -9.59 3.89 13.81
N TYR A 377 -8.68 4.23 14.73
CA TYR A 377 -8.77 3.90 16.15
C TYR A 377 -9.04 5.11 17.05
N ASP A 378 -9.10 6.33 16.50
CA ASP A 378 -9.26 7.59 17.25
C ASP A 378 -10.44 7.52 18.23
N SER A 379 -11.61 7.07 17.75
CA SER A 379 -12.82 6.96 18.58
C SER A 379 -12.63 6.02 19.76
N VAL A 380 -12.12 4.79 19.51
CA VAL A 380 -11.93 3.78 20.56
C VAL A 380 -10.90 4.24 21.57
N MET A 381 -9.79 4.79 21.10
CA MET A 381 -8.70 5.25 21.97
C MET A 381 -9.08 6.49 22.78
N ASN A 382 -9.88 7.41 22.22
CA ASN A 382 -10.40 8.57 22.95
C ASN A 382 -11.38 8.16 24.06
N VAL A 383 -12.26 7.18 23.80
CA VAL A 383 -13.15 6.63 24.84
C VAL A 383 -12.32 6.00 25.96
N ALA A 384 -11.34 5.18 25.60
CA ALA A 384 -10.51 4.50 26.57
C ALA A 384 -9.65 5.49 27.40
N ALA A 385 -9.13 6.54 26.77
CA ALA A 385 -8.43 7.64 27.45
C ALA A 385 -9.33 8.37 28.47
N LEU A 386 -10.57 8.68 28.08
CA LEU A 386 -11.56 9.32 28.95
C LEU A 386 -11.91 8.44 30.16
N GLN A 387 -12.12 7.14 29.95
CA GLN A 387 -12.43 6.19 31.01
C GLN A 387 -11.32 6.07 32.05
N GLU A 388 -10.06 6.14 31.60
CA GLU A 388 -8.90 6.05 32.49
C GLU A 388 -8.41 7.40 33.03
N GLY A 389 -9.06 8.50 32.63
CA GLY A 389 -8.68 9.84 33.06
C GLY A 389 -7.29 10.28 32.59
N VAL A 390 -6.86 9.80 31.41
CA VAL A 390 -5.56 10.08 30.79
C VAL A 390 -5.73 10.80 29.46
N SER A 391 -4.65 11.34 28.89
CA SER A 391 -4.68 11.88 27.53
C SER A 391 -4.76 10.77 26.47
N PRO A 392 -5.21 11.07 25.23
CA PRO A 392 -5.13 10.11 24.12
C PRO A 392 -3.71 9.60 23.87
N SER A 393 -2.69 10.46 23.96
CA SER A 393 -1.29 10.05 23.79
C SER A 393 -0.83 9.09 24.89
N GLU A 394 -1.26 9.29 26.13
CA GLU A 394 -0.99 8.37 27.24
C GLU A 394 -1.69 7.03 27.05
N ALA A 395 -2.92 7.01 26.52
CA ALA A 395 -3.65 5.78 26.20
C ALA A 395 -2.91 4.94 25.15
N TRP A 396 -2.46 5.56 24.05
CA TRP A 396 -1.59 4.89 23.06
C TRP A 396 -0.28 4.39 23.69
N GLY A 397 0.33 5.17 24.58
CA GLY A 397 1.54 4.80 25.31
C GLY A 397 1.37 3.58 26.23
N LYS A 398 0.15 3.27 26.68
CA LYS A 398 -0.12 2.05 27.46
C LYS A 398 -0.07 0.77 26.63
N LEU A 399 -0.31 0.83 25.32
CA LEU A 399 -0.18 -0.34 24.44
C LEU A 399 1.27 -0.86 24.33
N LEU A 400 2.24 0.01 24.62
CA LEU A 400 3.67 -0.31 24.59
C LEU A 400 4.21 -0.97 25.87
N LYS A 401 3.35 -1.15 26.88
CA LYS A 401 3.68 -1.79 28.16
C LYS A 401 3.10 -3.20 28.19
#